data_AF-A0AAX4H6M5-F1
#
_entry.id   AF-A0AAX4H6M5-F1
#
_cell.length_a   1.000
_cell.length_b   1.000
_cell.length_c   1.000
_cell.angle_alpha   90.00
_cell.angle_beta   90.00
_cell.angle_gamma   90.00
#
_symmetry.space_group_name_H-M   'P 1'
#
loop_
_entity.id
_entity.type
_entity.pdbx_description
1 polymer ?
#
loop_
_entity_poly.entity_id
_entity_poly.type
_entity_poly.pdbx_seq_one_letter_code
_entity_poly.pdbx_strand_id
1 'polypeptide(L)'
;MVETLNDKEQLVAALNRCKASLASVDEMLDRAGGPQLDRTTQLVAKKKFILDSVAVNAAHYTVQSAKLAQKGEFVELTVIPYNQKLAHLTRLDSQVQALNKQLQSLKKNMSLPGLVLSPRTLLQVSERFVSEDTPKESLLLEEIYSLSPDLELPHVNYSEFKQLVDLEARKRLLLQIKYELLLRVKSQAQRDQRHWSQLNSRITAFVQGELGGMLREIGQVRRDESQKDLKFEGQEQDDTSRGGSRSGSPEEEAKAGHEAAVDEDSTMVY
;
A
#
# COMPACT_ATOMS: atom_id res chain seq x y z
N MET A 1 49.20 -12.15 -36.35
CA MET A 1 49.47 -11.09 -37.36
C MET A 1 50.62 -11.46 -38.31
N VAL A 2 51.66 -12.16 -37.86
CA VAL A 2 52.77 -12.64 -38.72
C VAL A 2 52.36 -13.83 -39.60
N GLU A 3 51.52 -14.73 -39.10
CA GLU A 3 51.05 -15.92 -39.86
C GLU A 3 50.14 -15.53 -41.05
N THR A 4 49.24 -14.56 -40.88
CA THR A 4 48.33 -14.11 -41.93
C THR A 4 49.02 -13.35 -43.08
N LEU A 5 50.24 -12.84 -42.85
CA LEU A 5 51.09 -12.26 -43.90
C LEU A 5 51.74 -13.37 -44.74
N ASN A 6 52.25 -14.42 -44.10
CA ASN A 6 52.83 -15.58 -44.76
C ASN A 6 51.79 -16.35 -45.61
N ASP A 7 50.56 -16.47 -45.13
CA ASP A 7 49.48 -17.14 -45.88
C ASP A 7 49.06 -16.36 -47.14
N LYS A 8 49.08 -15.02 -47.07
CA LYS A 8 48.80 -14.16 -48.23
C LYS A 8 49.91 -14.28 -49.29
N GLU A 9 51.16 -14.32 -48.87
CA GLU A 9 52.30 -14.53 -49.77
C GLU A 9 52.24 -15.89 -50.44
N GLN A 10 51.87 -16.95 -49.71
CA GLN A 10 51.67 -18.29 -50.25
C GLN A 10 50.51 -18.36 -51.26
N LEU A 11 49.39 -17.68 -50.98
CA LEU A 11 48.25 -17.58 -51.91
C LEU A 11 48.60 -16.82 -53.18
N VAL A 12 49.36 -15.71 -53.07
CA VAL A 12 49.85 -14.96 -54.23
C VAL A 12 50.82 -15.80 -55.06
N ALA A 13 51.71 -16.55 -54.41
CA ALA A 13 52.62 -17.48 -55.09
C ALA A 13 51.86 -18.61 -55.81
N ALA A 14 50.84 -19.20 -55.18
CA ALA A 14 49.98 -20.21 -55.78
C ALA A 14 49.18 -19.67 -56.98
N LEU A 15 48.66 -18.45 -56.87
CA LEU A 15 47.93 -17.77 -57.94
C LEU A 15 48.84 -17.46 -59.14
N ASN A 16 50.07 -17.02 -58.88
CA ASN A 16 51.06 -16.79 -59.94
C ASN A 16 51.48 -18.09 -60.64
N ARG A 17 51.59 -19.20 -59.91
CA ARG A 17 51.82 -20.54 -60.50
C ARG A 17 50.66 -21.00 -61.38
N CYS A 18 49.42 -20.77 -60.95
CA CYS A 18 48.24 -21.05 -61.79
C CYS A 18 48.22 -20.19 -63.06
N LYS A 19 48.55 -18.90 -62.97
CA LYS A 19 48.66 -18.02 -64.15
C LYS A 19 49.74 -18.49 -65.13
N ALA A 20 50.89 -18.91 -64.62
CA ALA A 20 51.97 -19.45 -65.44
C ALA A 20 51.58 -20.80 -66.10
N SER A 21 50.84 -21.65 -65.38
CA SER A 21 50.27 -22.90 -65.91
C SER A 21 49.24 -22.63 -67.01
N LEU A 22 48.39 -21.62 -66.87
CA LEU A 22 47.40 -21.25 -67.88
C LEU A 22 48.06 -20.73 -69.17
N ALA A 23 49.09 -19.88 -69.04
CA ALA A 23 49.90 -19.44 -70.17
C ALA A 23 50.65 -20.60 -70.87
N SER A 24 51.12 -21.58 -70.09
CA SER A 24 51.76 -22.80 -70.60
C SER A 24 50.78 -23.69 -71.39
N VAL A 25 49.51 -23.74 -70.98
CA VAL A 25 48.44 -24.46 -71.68
C VAL A 25 48.07 -23.77 -72.99
N ASP A 26 47.95 -22.44 -73.00
CA ASP A 26 47.70 -21.64 -74.22
C ASP A 26 48.83 -21.85 -75.24
N GLU A 27 50.09 -21.80 -74.79
CA GLU A 27 51.26 -22.10 -75.64
C GLU A 27 51.23 -23.53 -76.22
N MET A 28 50.68 -24.51 -75.49
CA MET A 28 50.54 -25.87 -76.01
C MET A 28 49.39 -26.00 -77.00
N LEU A 29 48.27 -25.31 -76.78
CA LEU A 29 47.11 -25.28 -77.68
C LEU A 29 47.49 -24.66 -79.02
N ASP A 30 48.24 -23.54 -78.99
CA ASP A 30 48.75 -22.87 -80.19
C ASP A 30 49.72 -23.76 -80.99
N ARG A 31 50.53 -24.58 -80.31
CA ARG A 31 51.48 -25.51 -80.94
C ARG A 31 50.83 -26.80 -81.44
N ALA A 32 49.68 -27.20 -80.88
CA ALA A 32 48.94 -28.39 -81.31
C ALA A 32 48.25 -28.21 -82.68
N GLY A 33 48.02 -26.97 -83.12
CA GLY A 33 47.44 -26.63 -84.43
C GLY A 33 48.46 -26.49 -85.58
N GLY A 34 49.77 -26.59 -85.33
CA GLY A 34 50.84 -26.42 -86.33
C GLY A 34 51.37 -27.72 -86.97
N PRO A 35 52.13 -27.64 -88.08
CA PRO A 35 52.63 -28.82 -88.79
C PRO A 35 53.65 -29.63 -87.96
N GLN A 36 53.44 -30.96 -87.92
CA GLN A 36 54.26 -32.04 -87.32
C GLN A 36 55.38 -31.62 -86.34
N LEU A 37 55.03 -31.52 -85.05
CA LEU A 37 55.99 -31.39 -83.96
C LEU A 37 56.80 -32.68 -83.73
N ASP A 38 58.11 -32.52 -83.52
CA ASP A 38 59.06 -33.59 -83.21
C ASP A 38 58.69 -34.36 -81.93
N ARG A 39 58.85 -35.69 -81.90
CA ARG A 39 58.30 -36.58 -80.83
C ARG A 39 58.84 -36.25 -79.44
N THR A 40 60.07 -35.74 -79.37
CA THR A 40 60.75 -35.28 -78.15
C THR A 40 60.08 -34.03 -77.56
N THR A 41 59.72 -33.06 -78.40
CA THR A 41 59.06 -31.81 -78.00
C THR A 41 57.64 -32.06 -77.48
N GLN A 42 56.92 -33.01 -78.06
CA GLN A 42 55.59 -33.42 -77.59
C GLN A 42 55.64 -34.08 -76.21
N LEU A 43 56.66 -34.90 -75.94
CA LEU A 43 56.84 -35.54 -74.63
C LEU A 43 57.17 -34.53 -73.54
N VAL A 44 58.00 -33.53 -73.84
CA VAL A 44 58.32 -32.42 -72.93
C VAL A 44 57.06 -31.60 -72.61
N ALA A 45 56.26 -31.28 -73.64
CA ALA A 45 55.00 -30.55 -73.47
C ALA A 45 54.00 -31.32 -72.60
N LYS A 46 53.79 -32.61 -72.85
CA LYS A 46 52.93 -33.48 -72.03
C LYS A 46 53.42 -33.59 -70.58
N LYS A 47 54.73 -33.71 -70.35
CA LYS A 47 55.31 -33.72 -69.00
C LYS A 47 55.08 -32.38 -68.29
N LYS A 48 55.26 -31.26 -68.99
CA LYS A 48 54.99 -29.91 -68.46
C LYS A 48 53.53 -29.75 -68.06
N PHE A 49 52.60 -30.19 -68.92
CA PHE A 49 51.16 -30.19 -68.63
C PHE A 49 50.78 -31.01 -67.39
N ILE A 50 51.35 -32.21 -67.24
CA ILE A 50 51.09 -33.04 -66.05
C ILE A 50 51.56 -32.31 -64.79
N LEU A 51 52.77 -31.73 -64.81
CA LEU A 51 53.30 -30.96 -63.68
C LEU A 51 52.47 -29.70 -63.39
N ASP A 52 52.02 -29.02 -64.44
CA ASP A 52 51.16 -27.84 -64.38
C ASP A 52 49.78 -28.18 -63.78
N SER A 53 49.20 -29.34 -64.12
CA SER A 53 47.94 -29.81 -63.54
C SER A 53 48.06 -30.18 -62.05
N VAL A 54 49.18 -30.77 -61.63
CA VAL A 54 49.48 -31.03 -60.22
C VAL A 54 49.65 -29.72 -59.46
N ALA A 55 50.30 -28.72 -60.04
CA ALA A 55 50.48 -27.40 -59.44
C ALA A 55 49.14 -26.66 -59.26
N VAL A 56 48.23 -26.74 -60.24
CA VAL A 56 46.88 -26.15 -60.16
C VAL A 56 46.04 -26.85 -59.08
N ASN A 57 46.09 -28.18 -59.01
CA ASN A 57 45.38 -28.94 -57.96
C ASN A 57 45.89 -28.60 -56.56
N ALA A 58 47.22 -28.46 -56.39
CA ALA A 58 47.81 -28.04 -55.13
C ALA A 58 47.38 -26.61 -54.75
N ALA A 59 47.38 -25.68 -55.71
CA ALA A 59 46.92 -24.31 -55.49
C ALA A 59 45.44 -24.26 -55.08
N HIS A 60 44.58 -25.03 -55.75
CA HIS A 60 43.17 -25.14 -55.39
C HIS A 60 42.97 -25.65 -53.96
N TYR A 61 43.73 -26.67 -53.55
CA TYR A 61 43.70 -27.18 -52.17
C TYR A 61 44.12 -26.10 -51.16
N THR A 62 45.19 -25.34 -51.44
CA THR A 62 45.65 -24.25 -50.56
C THR A 62 44.63 -23.11 -50.43
N VAL A 63 43.91 -22.78 -51.50
CA VAL A 63 42.84 -21.78 -51.46
C VAL A 63 41.65 -22.28 -50.64
N GLN A 64 41.29 -23.55 -50.79
CA GLN A 64 40.21 -24.15 -50.01
C GLN A 64 40.54 -24.22 -48.52
N SER A 65 41.75 -24.64 -48.15
CA SER A 65 42.18 -24.68 -46.76
C SER A 65 42.21 -23.28 -46.14
N ALA A 66 42.75 -22.28 -46.85
CA ALA A 66 42.75 -20.90 -46.39
C ALA A 66 41.33 -20.34 -46.18
N LYS A 67 40.38 -20.67 -47.08
CA LYS A 67 38.97 -20.27 -46.94
C LYS A 67 38.31 -20.91 -45.71
N LEU A 68 38.64 -22.16 -45.41
CA LEU A 68 38.12 -22.85 -44.22
C LEU A 68 38.72 -22.25 -42.94
N ALA A 69 40.03 -21.98 -42.93
CA ALA A 69 40.70 -21.33 -41.80
C ALA A 69 40.12 -19.93 -41.53
N GLN A 70 39.92 -19.11 -42.57
CA GLN A 70 39.34 -17.77 -42.43
C GLN A 70 37.89 -17.82 -41.91
N LYS A 71 37.11 -18.84 -42.31
CA LYS A 71 35.76 -19.04 -41.75
C LYS A 71 35.82 -19.41 -40.27
N GLY A 72 36.73 -20.29 -39.88
CA GLY A 72 36.95 -20.64 -38.48
C GLY A 72 37.34 -19.43 -37.64
N GLU A 73 38.33 -18.67 -38.11
CA GLU A 73 38.80 -17.44 -37.46
C GLU A 73 37.68 -16.39 -37.34
N PHE A 74 36.84 -16.23 -38.37
CA PHE A 74 35.68 -15.33 -38.30
C PHE A 74 34.67 -15.76 -37.22
N VAL A 75 34.38 -17.06 -37.11
CA VAL A 75 33.47 -17.58 -36.09
C VAL A 75 34.05 -17.34 -34.70
N GLU A 76 35.33 -17.64 -34.49
CA GLU A 76 35.99 -17.50 -33.19
C GLU A 76 36.17 -16.05 -32.75
N LEU A 77 36.62 -15.17 -33.66
CA LEU A 77 36.91 -13.77 -33.31
C LEU A 77 35.67 -12.87 -33.34
N THR A 78 34.66 -13.20 -34.14
CA THR A 78 33.52 -12.29 -34.37
C THR A 78 32.21 -12.86 -33.83
N VAL A 79 31.85 -14.08 -34.24
CA VAL A 79 30.52 -14.65 -33.93
C VAL A 79 30.41 -15.00 -32.44
N ILE A 80 31.40 -15.70 -31.88
CA ILE A 80 31.38 -16.10 -30.47
C ILE A 80 31.36 -14.87 -29.55
N PRO A 81 32.27 -13.87 -29.69
CA PRO A 81 32.28 -12.71 -28.81
C PRO A 81 31.04 -11.83 -28.98
N TYR A 82 30.50 -11.72 -30.20
CA TYR A 82 29.24 -11.01 -30.44
C TYR A 82 28.09 -11.67 -29.68
N ASN A 83 27.93 -12.99 -29.79
CA ASN A 83 26.87 -13.72 -29.08
C ASN A 83 27.04 -13.65 -27.56
N GLN A 84 28.27 -13.69 -27.06
CA GLN A 84 28.54 -13.47 -25.63
C GLN A 84 28.10 -12.07 -25.18
N LYS A 85 28.48 -11.02 -25.92
CA LYS A 85 28.05 -9.65 -25.63
C LYS A 85 26.54 -9.49 -25.67
N LEU A 86 25.88 -10.09 -26.66
CA LEU A 86 24.43 -10.09 -26.77
C LEU A 86 23.78 -10.77 -25.56
N ALA A 87 24.31 -11.92 -25.13
CA ALA A 87 23.83 -12.62 -23.93
C ALA A 87 24.05 -11.81 -22.63
N HIS A 88 25.15 -11.06 -22.54
CA HIS A 88 25.38 -10.15 -21.42
C HIS A 88 24.38 -8.98 -21.43
N LEU A 89 24.11 -8.41 -22.61
CA LEU A 89 23.18 -7.31 -22.76
C LEU A 89 21.73 -7.73 -22.42
N THR A 90 21.30 -8.91 -22.87
CA THR A 90 19.97 -9.44 -22.53
C THR A 90 19.83 -9.73 -21.03
N ARG A 91 20.89 -10.22 -20.37
CA ARG A 91 20.91 -10.38 -18.91
C ARG A 91 20.77 -9.04 -18.19
N LEU A 92 21.53 -8.03 -18.61
CA LEU A 92 21.45 -6.68 -18.07
C LEU A 92 20.06 -6.08 -18.26
N ASP A 93 19.48 -6.21 -19.46
CA ASP A 93 18.11 -5.73 -19.74
C ASP A 93 17.08 -6.42 -18.83
N SER A 94 17.21 -7.73 -18.61
CA SER A 94 16.33 -8.47 -17.68
C SER A 94 16.44 -7.95 -16.24
N GLN A 95 17.65 -7.58 -15.80
CA GLN A 95 17.89 -7.02 -14.47
C GLN A 95 17.31 -5.61 -14.35
N VAL A 96 17.49 -4.77 -15.37
CA VAL A 96 16.90 -3.42 -15.42
C VAL A 96 15.38 -3.51 -15.38
N GLN A 97 14.77 -4.41 -16.15
CA GLN A 97 13.33 -4.62 -16.11
C GLN A 97 12.85 -5.10 -14.74
N ALA A 98 13.59 -6.00 -14.09
CA ALA A 98 13.27 -6.47 -12.74
C ALA A 98 13.34 -5.33 -11.72
N LEU A 99 14.40 -4.52 -11.75
CA LEU A 99 14.56 -3.35 -10.89
C LEU A 99 13.47 -2.30 -11.15
N ASN A 100 13.09 -2.08 -12.41
CA ASN A 100 12.04 -1.14 -12.76
C ASN A 100 10.66 -1.62 -12.26
N LYS A 101 10.38 -2.94 -12.36
CA LYS A 101 9.19 -3.55 -11.74
C LYS A 101 9.19 -3.38 -10.23
N GLN A 102 10.33 -3.60 -9.57
CA GLN A 102 10.47 -3.37 -8.13
C GLN A 102 10.21 -1.90 -7.78
N LEU A 103 10.85 -0.96 -8.49
CA LEU A 103 10.67 0.47 -8.29
C LEU A 103 9.20 0.87 -8.48
N GLN A 104 8.53 0.41 -9.53
CA GLN A 104 7.09 0.67 -9.73
C GLN A 104 6.23 0.08 -8.62
N SER A 105 6.55 -1.14 -8.14
CA SER A 105 5.85 -1.74 -7.00
C SER A 105 6.06 -0.94 -5.71
N LEU A 106 7.30 -0.47 -5.46
CA LEU A 106 7.61 0.37 -4.31
C LEU A 106 6.88 1.71 -4.44
N LYS A 107 6.86 2.36 -5.60
CA LYS A 107 6.10 3.60 -5.83
C LYS A 107 4.61 3.45 -5.55
N LYS A 108 4.01 2.31 -5.91
CA LYS A 108 2.60 2.03 -5.62
C LYS A 108 2.33 1.80 -4.12
N ASN A 109 3.32 1.26 -3.40
CA ASN A 109 3.16 0.82 -2.02
C ASN A 109 3.74 1.81 -0.98
N MET A 110 4.63 2.72 -1.37
CA MET A 110 5.15 3.79 -0.53
C MET A 110 4.23 5.00 -0.63
N SER A 111 3.36 5.14 0.35
CA SER A 111 2.69 6.40 0.68
C SER A 111 3.19 6.88 2.03
N LEU A 112 3.22 8.20 2.22
CA LEU A 112 3.37 8.74 3.55
C LEU A 112 2.06 8.49 4.32
N PRO A 113 2.12 8.19 5.63
CA PRO A 113 0.91 8.13 6.43
C PRO A 113 0.26 9.53 6.46
N GLY A 114 -1.07 9.57 6.38
CA GLY A 114 -1.88 10.81 6.49
C GLY A 114 -1.85 11.41 7.88
N LEU A 115 -0.66 11.80 8.35
CA LEU A 115 -0.43 12.40 9.65
C LEU A 115 -0.66 13.90 9.56
N VAL A 116 -1.56 14.40 10.41
CA VAL A 116 -1.81 15.82 10.59
C VAL A 116 -0.99 16.30 11.78
N LEU A 117 0.01 17.13 11.50
CA LEU A 117 0.97 17.61 12.48
C LEU A 117 0.65 19.05 12.87
N SER A 118 0.50 19.27 14.18
CA SER A 118 0.38 20.64 14.69
C SER A 118 1.72 21.37 14.59
N PRO A 119 1.74 22.70 14.36
CA PRO A 119 2.99 23.49 14.31
C PRO A 119 3.85 23.31 15.56
N ARG A 120 3.22 23.19 16.74
CA ARG A 120 3.91 22.92 18.01
C ARG A 120 4.71 21.61 18.02
N THR A 121 4.25 20.58 17.30
CA THR A 121 4.98 19.30 17.19
C THR A 121 6.14 19.39 16.23
N LEU A 122 6.01 20.18 15.15
CA LEU A 122 7.08 20.38 14.18
C LEU A 122 8.26 21.13 14.81
N LEU A 123 7.95 22.17 15.59
CA LEU A 123 8.93 22.96 16.35
C LEU A 123 9.70 22.14 17.39
N GLN A 124 9.13 21.03 17.89
CA GLN A 124 9.82 20.16 18.84
C GLN A 124 10.85 19.23 18.20
N VAL A 125 10.74 18.97 16.89
CA VAL A 125 11.59 18.00 16.19
C VAL A 125 12.64 18.69 15.33
N SER A 126 12.33 19.82 14.71
CA SER A 126 13.34 20.55 13.95
C SER A 126 13.17 22.06 14.01
N GLU A 127 14.32 22.75 14.09
CA GLU A 127 14.39 24.22 14.04
C GLU A 127 14.16 24.77 12.63
N ARG A 128 14.15 23.92 11.61
CA ARG A 128 13.91 24.32 10.21
C ARG A 128 12.49 24.84 9.99
N PHE A 129 11.57 24.43 10.87
CA PHE A 129 10.18 24.89 10.87
C PHE A 129 9.97 26.11 11.78
N VAL A 130 11.03 26.84 12.18
CA VAL A 130 10.94 28.01 13.10
C VAL A 130 10.80 29.35 12.36
N SER A 131 10.84 29.38 11.03
CA SER A 131 10.74 30.63 10.26
C SER A 131 9.38 31.35 10.45
N GLU A 132 9.37 32.68 10.33
CA GLU A 132 8.21 33.57 10.56
C GLU A 132 6.96 33.24 9.70
N ASP A 133 7.12 32.43 8.65
CA ASP A 133 6.06 31.90 7.78
C ASP A 133 5.46 30.56 8.25
N THR A 134 5.58 30.22 9.53
CA THR A 134 4.93 29.01 10.05
C THR A 134 3.41 29.11 9.86
N PRO A 135 2.79 28.19 9.11
CA PRO A 135 1.34 28.17 8.99
C PRO A 135 0.76 27.94 10.37
N LYS A 136 -0.18 28.81 10.76
CA LYS A 136 -0.90 28.73 12.04
C LYS A 136 -1.81 27.50 12.11
N GLU A 137 -1.94 26.78 11.00
CA GLU A 137 -2.84 25.65 10.80
C GLU A 137 -2.08 24.32 10.87
N SER A 138 -2.84 23.24 11.06
CA SER A 138 -2.25 21.90 11.11
C SER A 138 -1.89 21.46 9.70
N LEU A 139 -0.66 20.99 9.50
CA LEU A 139 -0.14 20.58 8.21
C LEU A 139 -0.21 19.07 8.03
N LEU A 140 -0.43 18.61 6.81
CA LEU A 140 -0.27 17.21 6.46
C LEU A 140 1.22 16.88 6.26
N LEU A 141 1.63 15.68 6.62
CA LEU A 141 3.01 15.25 6.44
C LEU A 141 3.44 15.27 4.95
N GLU A 142 2.51 15.00 4.04
CA GLU A 142 2.72 15.07 2.59
C GLU A 142 2.99 16.49 2.08
N GLU A 143 2.61 17.51 2.84
CA GLU A 143 2.87 18.93 2.54
C GLU A 143 4.24 19.39 3.07
N ILE A 144 4.91 18.57 3.88
CA ILE A 144 6.19 18.88 4.51
C ILE A 144 7.32 18.08 3.86
N TYR A 145 7.04 16.81 3.54
CA TYR A 145 8.01 15.92 2.93
C TYR A 145 7.47 15.28 1.67
N SER A 146 8.37 15.08 0.71
CA SER A 146 8.10 14.27 -0.47
C SER A 146 8.96 13.01 -0.48
N LEU A 147 8.33 11.89 -0.88
CA LEU A 147 9.01 10.65 -1.25
C LEU A 147 9.39 10.62 -2.75
N SER A 148 8.83 11.53 -3.54
CA SER A 148 9.06 11.65 -4.97
C SER A 148 10.12 12.71 -5.26
N PRO A 149 11.10 12.43 -6.15
CA PRO A 149 12.13 13.39 -6.55
C PRO A 149 11.58 14.54 -7.41
N ASP A 150 10.33 14.43 -7.87
CA ASP A 150 9.69 15.39 -8.79
C ASP A 150 9.10 16.62 -8.06
N LEU A 151 8.96 16.57 -6.74
CA LEU A 151 8.47 17.69 -5.94
C LEU A 151 9.63 18.48 -5.33
N GLU A 152 9.53 19.81 -5.29
CA GLU A 152 10.50 20.72 -4.68
C GLU A 152 10.56 20.65 -3.14
N LEU A 153 9.92 19.65 -2.53
CA LEU A 153 9.92 19.45 -1.09
C LEU A 153 11.19 18.72 -0.61
N PRO A 154 11.66 19.00 0.61
CA PRO A 154 12.80 18.30 1.18
C PRO A 154 12.51 16.80 1.32
N HIS A 155 13.54 15.98 1.08
CA HIS A 155 13.47 14.54 1.29
C HIS A 155 13.33 14.21 2.77
N VAL A 156 12.59 13.13 3.06
CA VAL A 156 12.34 12.66 4.43
C VAL A 156 13.66 12.29 5.12
N ASN A 157 14.03 13.03 6.17
CA ASN A 157 15.06 12.57 7.09
C ASN A 157 14.45 11.51 8.03
N TYR A 158 14.94 10.28 7.97
CA TYR A 158 14.35 9.15 8.72
C TYR A 158 14.35 9.39 10.23
N SER A 159 15.37 10.05 10.79
CA SER A 159 15.43 10.32 12.23
C SER A 159 14.32 11.29 12.66
N GLU A 160 14.14 12.38 11.92
CA GLU A 160 13.11 13.39 12.17
C GLU A 160 11.71 12.81 11.95
N PHE A 161 11.51 12.07 10.86
CA PHE A 161 10.24 11.40 10.57
C PHE A 161 9.87 10.40 11.68
N LYS A 162 10.81 9.57 12.13
CA LYS A 162 10.57 8.62 13.22
C LYS A 162 10.16 9.34 14.50
N GLN A 163 10.82 10.45 14.83
CA GLN A 163 10.46 11.25 16.02
C GLN A 163 9.06 11.86 15.90
N LEU A 164 8.69 12.38 14.72
CA LEU A 164 7.35 12.90 14.48
C LEU A 164 6.28 11.82 14.64
N VAL A 165 6.52 10.63 14.07
CA VAL A 165 5.61 9.48 14.21
C VAL A 165 5.50 9.05 15.67
N ASP A 166 6.61 8.94 16.40
CA ASP A 166 6.62 8.53 17.81
C ASP A 166 5.85 9.55 18.69
N LEU A 167 6.04 10.84 18.45
CA LEU A 167 5.31 11.91 19.17
C LEU A 167 3.81 11.88 18.85
N GLU A 168 3.46 11.65 17.61
CA GLU A 168 2.07 11.57 17.14
C GLU A 168 1.36 10.34 17.72
N ALA A 169 2.02 9.18 17.70
CA ALA A 169 1.54 7.96 18.33
C ALA A 169 1.30 8.15 19.84
N ARG A 170 2.25 8.82 20.53
CA ARG A 170 2.12 9.15 21.95
C ARG A 170 0.94 10.10 22.21
N LYS A 171 0.73 11.09 21.35
CA LYS A 171 -0.42 12.01 21.44
C LYS A 171 -1.74 11.27 21.26
N ARG A 172 -1.86 10.38 20.27
CA ARG A 172 -3.06 9.55 20.05
C ARG A 172 -3.38 8.70 21.27
N LEU A 173 -2.37 8.04 21.84
CA LEU A 173 -2.54 7.23 23.03
C LEU A 173 -2.98 8.05 24.24
N LEU A 174 -2.40 9.23 24.45
CA LEU A 174 -2.85 10.15 25.51
C LEU A 174 -4.28 10.63 25.31
N LEU A 175 -4.69 10.91 24.07
CA LEU A 175 -6.05 11.32 23.76
C LEU A 175 -7.05 10.18 24.04
N GLN A 176 -6.70 8.96 23.67
CA GLN A 176 -7.50 7.77 23.97
C GLN A 176 -7.67 7.57 25.47
N ILE A 177 -6.59 7.67 26.26
CA ILE A 177 -6.67 7.59 27.73
C ILE A 177 -7.56 8.69 28.30
N LYS A 178 -7.42 9.93 27.82
CA LYS A 178 -8.26 11.05 28.26
C LYS A 178 -9.74 10.82 27.95
N TYR A 179 -10.03 10.31 26.75
CA TYR A 179 -11.39 9.99 26.34
C TYR A 179 -12.01 8.89 27.20
N GLU A 180 -11.27 7.80 27.45
CA GLU A 180 -11.70 6.71 28.35
C GLU A 180 -11.98 7.21 29.77
N LEU A 181 -11.13 8.10 30.29
CA LEU A 181 -11.32 8.67 31.61
C LEU A 181 -12.56 9.59 31.66
N LEU A 182 -12.76 10.43 30.66
CA LEU A 182 -13.95 11.26 30.53
C LEU A 182 -15.22 10.42 30.41
N LEU A 183 -15.17 9.30 29.67
CA LEU A 183 -16.29 8.37 29.52
C LEU A 183 -16.66 7.74 30.88
N ARG A 184 -15.67 7.34 31.67
CA ARG A 184 -15.88 6.83 33.03
C ARG A 184 -16.50 7.88 33.93
N VAL A 185 -15.98 9.10 33.94
CA VAL A 185 -16.54 10.21 34.73
C VAL A 185 -17.98 10.52 34.32
N LYS A 186 -18.27 10.59 33.01
CA LYS A 186 -19.63 10.77 32.49
C LYS A 186 -20.56 9.66 32.97
N SER A 187 -20.12 8.40 32.92
CA SER A 187 -20.93 7.27 33.38
C SER A 187 -21.22 7.34 34.88
N GLN A 188 -20.25 7.79 35.69
CA GLN A 188 -20.42 7.94 37.12
C GLN A 188 -21.39 9.08 37.45
N ALA A 189 -21.22 10.24 36.82
CA ALA A 189 -22.12 11.38 36.99
C ALA A 189 -23.57 11.02 36.61
N GLN A 190 -23.77 10.22 35.55
CA GLN A 190 -25.09 9.72 35.17
C GLN A 190 -25.68 8.77 36.21
N ARG A 191 -24.88 7.90 36.84
CA ARG A 191 -25.34 7.03 37.94
C ARG A 191 -25.74 7.85 39.16
N ASP A 192 -24.93 8.82 39.54
CA ASP A 192 -25.20 9.69 40.68
C ASP A 192 -26.46 10.53 40.43
N GLN A 193 -26.62 11.09 39.23
CA GLN A 193 -27.83 11.80 38.83
C GLN A 193 -29.07 10.90 38.93
N ARG A 194 -29.00 9.65 38.45
CA ARG A 194 -30.10 8.68 38.61
C ARG A 194 -30.40 8.41 40.08
N HIS A 195 -29.38 8.21 40.91
CA HIS A 195 -29.55 8.01 42.34
C HIS A 195 -30.22 9.22 43.03
N TRP A 196 -29.72 10.43 42.79
CA TRP A 196 -30.31 11.66 43.32
C TRP A 196 -31.73 11.89 42.81
N SER A 197 -32.02 11.55 41.55
CA SER A 197 -33.38 11.66 41.01
C SER A 197 -34.35 10.71 41.72
N GLN A 198 -33.93 9.48 42.04
CA GLN A 198 -34.72 8.51 42.81
C GLN A 198 -34.90 8.93 44.26
N LEU A 199 -33.85 9.49 44.89
CA LEU A 199 -33.96 10.05 46.23
C LEU A 199 -34.96 11.21 46.25
N ASN A 200 -34.84 12.13 45.28
CA ASN A 200 -35.71 13.28 45.18
C ASN A 200 -37.17 12.87 44.94
N SER A 201 -37.42 11.86 44.11
CA SER A 201 -38.78 11.34 43.91
C SER A 201 -39.34 10.71 45.19
N ARG A 202 -38.53 9.98 45.96
CA ARG A 202 -38.93 9.43 47.27
C ARG A 202 -39.24 10.53 48.29
N ILE A 203 -38.39 11.56 48.40
CA ILE A 203 -38.63 12.70 49.30
C ILE A 203 -39.89 13.45 48.88
N THR A 204 -40.07 13.67 47.58
CA THR A 204 -41.26 14.35 47.06
C THR A 204 -42.52 13.55 47.39
N ALA A 205 -42.50 12.22 47.21
CA ALA A 205 -43.60 11.34 47.59
C ALA A 205 -43.90 11.37 49.10
N PHE A 206 -42.86 11.36 49.94
CA PHE A 206 -43.00 11.49 51.39
C PHE A 206 -43.63 12.83 51.79
N VAL A 207 -43.13 13.95 51.27
CA VAL A 207 -43.61 15.29 51.61
C VAL A 207 -45.04 15.52 51.13
N GLN A 208 -45.34 15.16 49.89
CA GLN A 208 -46.66 15.44 49.28
C GLN A 208 -47.74 14.45 49.73
N GLY A 209 -47.37 13.18 49.94
CA GLY A 209 -48.31 12.12 50.33
C GLY A 209 -48.35 11.92 51.84
N GLU A 210 -47.30 11.32 52.39
CA GLU A 210 -47.28 10.78 53.76
C GLU A 210 -47.30 11.88 54.82
N LEU A 211 -46.51 12.95 54.67
CA LEU A 211 -46.47 14.06 55.62
C LEU A 211 -47.76 14.87 55.61
N GLY A 212 -48.32 15.13 54.42
CA GLY A 212 -49.62 15.78 54.27
C GLY A 212 -50.79 14.93 54.79
N GLY A 213 -50.67 13.60 54.71
CA GLY A 213 -51.60 12.66 55.37
C GLY A 213 -51.51 12.75 56.89
N MET A 214 -50.31 12.58 57.45
CA MET A 214 -50.07 12.67 58.90
C MET A 214 -50.47 14.02 59.49
N LEU A 215 -50.19 15.15 58.82
CA LEU A 215 -50.64 16.47 59.31
C LEU A 215 -52.16 16.59 59.33
N ARG A 216 -52.86 16.01 58.35
CA ARG A 216 -54.33 16.01 58.33
C ARG A 216 -54.89 15.13 59.43
N GLU A 217 -54.30 13.97 59.68
CA GLU A 217 -54.67 13.08 60.78
C GLU A 217 -54.44 13.75 62.14
N ILE A 218 -53.28 14.37 62.37
CA ILE A 218 -53.01 15.14 63.60
C ILE A 218 -54.00 16.29 63.76
N GLY A 219 -54.33 16.98 62.66
CA GLY A 219 -55.34 18.04 62.65
C GLY A 219 -56.76 17.55 62.92
N GLN A 220 -57.10 16.33 62.51
CA GLN A 220 -58.36 15.65 62.86
C GLN A 220 -58.37 15.24 64.33
N VAL A 221 -57.32 14.58 64.82
CA VAL A 221 -57.20 14.19 66.24
C VAL A 221 -57.33 15.40 67.15
N ARG A 222 -56.64 16.51 66.87
CA ARG A 222 -56.78 17.76 67.64
C ARG A 222 -58.18 18.35 67.57
N ARG A 223 -58.85 18.29 66.42
CA ARG A 223 -60.24 18.73 66.28
C ARG A 223 -61.19 17.84 67.08
N ASP A 224 -61.00 16.53 67.02
CA ASP A 224 -61.81 15.55 67.72
C ASP A 224 -61.60 15.63 69.25
N GLU A 225 -60.37 15.90 69.71
CA GLU A 225 -60.06 16.21 71.11
C GLU A 225 -60.74 17.50 71.56
N SER A 226 -60.60 18.60 70.80
CA SER A 226 -61.26 19.86 71.13
C SER A 226 -62.80 19.75 71.13
N GLN A 227 -63.38 18.90 70.28
CA GLN A 227 -64.82 18.62 70.28
C GLN A 227 -65.23 17.73 71.46
N LYS A 228 -64.37 16.83 71.95
CA LYS A 228 -64.63 16.04 73.15
C LYS A 228 -64.55 16.88 74.42
N ASP A 229 -63.60 17.81 74.51
CA ASP A 229 -63.51 18.77 75.62
C ASP A 229 -64.74 19.69 75.66
N LEU A 230 -65.18 20.20 74.50
CA LEU A 230 -66.42 20.98 74.39
C LEU A 230 -67.69 20.17 74.70
N LYS A 231 -67.69 18.85 74.47
CA LYS A 231 -68.80 17.96 74.84
C LYS A 231 -68.81 17.62 76.33
N PHE A 232 -67.67 17.70 77.02
CA PHE A 232 -67.61 17.50 78.47
C PHE A 232 -68.15 18.71 79.24
N GLU A 233 -68.00 19.93 78.70
CA GLU A 233 -68.65 21.13 79.26
C GLU A 233 -70.12 21.30 78.84
N GLY A 234 -70.58 20.57 77.83
CA GLY A 234 -71.96 20.65 77.30
C GLY A 234 -72.93 19.58 77.80
N GLN A 235 -72.53 18.69 78.71
CA GLN A 235 -73.34 17.55 79.16
C GLN A 235 -74.15 17.80 80.45
N GLU A 236 -74.47 19.07 80.73
CA GLU A 236 -75.55 19.47 81.64
C GLU A 236 -76.50 20.45 80.93
N GLN A 237 -77.05 20.09 79.76
CA GLN A 237 -78.40 20.55 79.42
C GLN A 237 -79.00 19.81 78.22
N ASP A 238 -80.00 19.03 78.60
CA ASP A 238 -81.34 19.04 78.03
C ASP A 238 -81.68 17.97 77.00
N ASP A 239 -82.73 17.29 77.41
CA ASP A 239 -83.35 16.13 76.82
C ASP A 239 -84.47 16.61 75.89
N THR A 240 -84.94 15.71 75.04
CA THR A 240 -86.13 15.79 74.21
C THR A 240 -86.04 16.54 72.86
N SER A 241 -86.06 15.78 71.75
CA SER A 241 -87.27 15.63 70.92
C SER A 241 -87.04 14.83 69.61
N ARG A 242 -87.55 13.59 69.62
CA ARG A 242 -88.30 12.85 68.57
C ARG A 242 -87.99 12.99 67.05
N GLY A 243 -87.70 11.82 66.46
CA GLY A 243 -88.36 11.25 65.25
C GLY A 243 -87.77 11.66 63.88
N GLY A 244 -87.61 10.80 62.87
CA GLY A 244 -87.85 9.38 62.66
C GLY A 244 -87.65 9.03 61.17
N SER A 245 -87.30 7.76 60.91
CA SER A 245 -87.49 6.99 59.67
C SER A 245 -86.66 7.22 58.38
N ARG A 246 -85.99 6.10 58.00
CA ARG A 246 -85.84 5.49 56.64
C ARG A 246 -85.01 6.27 55.60
N SER A 247 -84.34 5.70 54.62
CA SER A 247 -83.94 4.34 54.19
C SER A 247 -83.14 4.56 52.89
N GLY A 248 -82.08 3.78 52.61
CA GLY A 248 -81.58 3.64 51.24
C GLY A 248 -80.06 3.61 51.08
N SER A 249 -79.48 2.41 51.20
CA SER A 249 -78.48 1.91 50.24
C SER A 249 -79.27 1.15 49.15
N PRO A 250 -78.78 0.84 47.92
CA PRO A 250 -77.41 0.48 47.50
C PRO A 250 -76.97 1.27 46.23
N GLU A 251 -75.86 1.09 45.53
CA GLU A 251 -75.22 -0.07 44.86
C GLU A 251 -73.96 0.55 44.17
N GLU A 252 -72.74 0.02 44.32
CA GLU A 252 -72.10 -0.93 43.40
C GLU A 252 -71.82 -0.38 41.97
N GLU A 253 -70.55 -0.16 41.62
CA GLU A 253 -69.92 -0.84 40.47
C GLU A 253 -68.42 -0.52 40.37
N ALA A 254 -67.65 -1.60 40.34
CA ALA A 254 -66.26 -1.64 39.94
C ALA A 254 -66.13 -1.55 38.42
N LYS A 255 -65.02 -0.99 37.92
CA LYS A 255 -64.26 -1.63 36.85
C LYS A 255 -62.83 -1.12 36.76
N ALA A 256 -61.92 -2.06 36.97
CA ALA A 256 -60.54 -2.00 36.54
C ALA A 256 -60.47 -1.98 35.00
N GLY A 257 -59.48 -1.26 34.47
CA GLY A 257 -59.12 -1.25 33.06
C GLY A 257 -57.63 -0.97 32.95
N HIS A 258 -56.84 -2.04 33.06
CA HIS A 258 -55.42 -2.12 32.84
C HIS A 258 -55.19 -2.24 31.33
N GLU A 259 -54.39 -1.38 30.71
CA GLU A 259 -53.71 -1.74 29.46
C GLU A 259 -52.42 -0.92 29.28
N ALA A 260 -51.33 -1.67 29.24
CA ALA A 260 -49.97 -1.22 29.04
C ALA A 260 -49.74 -0.97 27.54
N ALA A 261 -49.16 0.17 27.19
CA ALA A 261 -48.60 0.41 25.87
C ALA A 261 -47.18 -0.16 25.83
N VAL A 262 -47.02 -1.15 24.96
CA VAL A 262 -45.81 -1.89 24.63
C VAL A 262 -44.93 -1.07 23.68
N ASP A 263 -43.62 -1.22 23.88
CA ASP A 263 -42.53 -0.80 23.00
C ASP A 263 -42.72 -1.30 21.56
N GLU A 264 -42.48 -0.43 20.57
CA GLU A 264 -42.07 -0.87 19.24
C GLU A 264 -40.75 -0.20 18.82
N ASP A 265 -39.77 -1.09 18.71
CA ASP A 265 -38.45 -0.96 18.13
C ASP A 265 -38.58 -0.98 16.59
N SER A 266 -38.23 0.12 15.92
CA SER A 266 -38.01 0.20 14.46
C SER A 266 -37.42 1.58 14.18
N THR A 267 -36.19 1.76 13.71
CA THR A 267 -35.71 1.35 12.39
C THR A 267 -34.19 1.60 12.33
N MET A 268 -33.39 0.57 12.10
CA MET A 268 -32.08 0.74 11.45
C MET A 268 -32.34 0.99 9.95
N VAL A 269 -31.76 2.05 9.40
CA VAL A 269 -31.58 2.22 7.96
C VAL A 269 -30.08 2.18 7.69
N TYR A 270 -29.74 1.34 6.73
CA TYR A 270 -28.40 0.96 6.24
C TYR A 270 -27.47 2.13 5.95
#